data_AF-A0A5C7N515-F1
#
_entry.id   AF-A0A5C7N515-F1
#
_cell.length_a   1.000
_cell.length_b   1.000
_cell.length_c   1.000
_cell.angle_alpha   90.00
_cell.angle_beta   90.00
_cell.angle_gamma   90.00
#
_symmetry.space_group_name_H-M   'P 1'
#
loop_
_entity.id
_entity.type
_entity.pdbx_description
1 polymer ?
#
loop_
_entity_poly.entity_id
_entity_poly.type
_entity_poly.pdbx_seq_one_letter_code
_entity_poly.pdbx_strand_id
1 'polypeptide(L)'
;MMSNNRDMPAERFYATDGPMATKVFPCDARYYRECLTADRGAVTVWLASGDVEHVAGTWYLHVERVRGEENEGVVEIIYLGRVLRSYPAGTWTRWEEVEGADPFTF
;
A
#
# COMPACT_ATOMS: atom_id res chain seq x y z
N MET A 1 34.50 12.35 -8.90
CA MET A 1 33.39 11.41 -9.17
C MET A 1 32.47 11.44 -7.96
N MET A 2 31.38 12.19 -8.02
CA MET A 2 30.31 12.04 -7.02
C MET A 2 29.54 10.78 -7.39
N SER A 3 29.63 9.75 -6.55
CA SER A 3 28.71 8.62 -6.62
C SER A 3 27.32 9.16 -6.31
N ASN A 4 26.47 9.27 -7.33
CA ASN A 4 25.04 9.37 -7.13
C ASN A 4 24.60 8.06 -6.48
N ASN A 5 24.59 8.01 -5.14
CA ASN A 5 23.67 7.13 -4.43
C ASN A 5 22.28 7.61 -4.85
N ARG A 6 21.71 7.03 -5.91
CA ARG A 6 20.27 7.00 -6.05
C ARG A 6 19.79 6.31 -4.78
N ASP A 7 19.16 7.05 -3.87
CA ASP A 7 18.35 6.46 -2.82
C ASP A 7 17.42 5.47 -3.52
N MET A 8 17.63 4.17 -3.27
CA MET A 8 16.71 3.18 -3.79
C MET A 8 15.33 3.49 -3.20
N PRO A 9 14.26 3.39 -3.99
CA PRO A 9 12.92 3.64 -3.49
C PRO A 9 12.66 2.80 -2.25
N ALA A 10 12.16 3.44 -1.19
CA ALA A 10 11.94 2.76 0.07
C ALA A 10 10.62 2.00 0.03
N GLU A 11 10.67 0.71 0.36
CA GLU A 11 9.47 -0.08 0.65
C GLU A 11 9.05 0.11 2.10
N ARG A 12 7.78 0.45 2.31
CA ARG A 12 7.18 0.61 3.64
C ARG A 12 5.97 -0.30 3.77
N PHE A 13 5.87 -0.97 4.92
CA PHE A 13 4.82 -1.94 5.18
C PHE A 13 3.91 -1.46 6.29
N TYR A 14 2.62 -1.66 6.10
CA TYR A 14 1.59 -1.30 7.06
C TYR A 14 0.57 -2.43 7.21
N ALA A 15 0.00 -2.52 8.40
CA ALA A 15 -1.12 -3.40 8.70
C ALA A 15 -2.27 -2.61 9.34
N THR A 16 -3.50 -3.06 9.11
CA THR A 16 -4.70 -2.48 9.74
C THR A 16 -4.81 -2.82 11.23
N ASP A 17 -5.43 -1.97 12.04
CA ASP A 17 -5.66 -2.27 13.46
C ASP A 17 -6.90 -3.12 13.75
N GLY A 18 -6.73 -4.14 14.60
CA GLY A 18 -7.85 -4.85 15.23
C GLY A 18 -8.86 -5.53 14.28
N PRO A 19 -10.00 -5.98 14.82
CA PRO A 19 -11.05 -6.65 14.05
C PRO A 19 -11.96 -5.70 13.25
N MET A 20 -11.93 -4.41 13.59
CA MET A 20 -12.63 -3.35 12.87
C MET A 20 -11.65 -2.21 12.62
N ALA A 21 -11.01 -2.24 11.45
CA ALA A 21 -9.94 -1.30 11.13
C ALA A 21 -10.43 0.15 11.19
N THR A 22 -9.64 0.97 11.87
CA THR A 22 -9.84 2.41 11.98
C THR A 22 -8.64 3.20 11.47
N LYS A 23 -7.48 2.54 11.37
CA LYS A 23 -6.21 3.10 10.94
C LYS A 23 -5.28 1.99 10.43
N VAL A 24 -4.12 2.41 9.95
CA VAL A 24 -2.99 1.53 9.65
C VAL A 24 -1.81 1.86 10.57
N PHE A 25 -0.95 0.89 10.82
CA PHE A 25 0.28 1.07 11.59
C PHE A 25 1.48 0.47 10.86
N PRO A 26 2.68 1.07 10.98
CA PRO A 26 3.90 0.51 10.38
C PRO A 26 4.18 -0.89 10.93
N CYS A 27 4.56 -1.80 10.05
CA CYS A 27 5.01 -3.14 10.43
C CYS A 27 6.26 -3.53 9.63
N ASP A 28 6.87 -4.65 10.00
CA ASP A 28 7.96 -5.21 9.21
C ASP A 28 7.42 -6.06 8.03
N ALA A 29 8.28 -6.29 7.04
CA ALA A 29 7.95 -7.05 5.84
C ALA A 29 7.51 -8.50 6.15
N ARG A 30 7.97 -9.09 7.24
CA ARG A 30 7.58 -10.46 7.64
C ARG A 30 6.14 -10.48 8.13
N TYR A 31 5.79 -9.57 9.03
CA TYR A 31 4.42 -9.44 9.54
C TYR A 31 3.44 -9.08 8.42
N TYR A 32 3.85 -8.23 7.47
CA TYR A 32 3.06 -7.96 6.27
C TYR A 32 2.77 -9.23 5.46
N ARG A 33 3.77 -10.09 5.23
CA ARG A 33 3.58 -11.37 4.52
C ARG A 33 2.64 -12.31 5.28
N GLU A 34 2.76 -12.37 6.61
CA GLU A 34 1.83 -13.13 7.46
C GLU A 34 0.39 -12.60 7.37
N CYS A 35 0.22 -11.28 7.21
CA CYS A 35 -1.10 -10.69 6.96
C CYS A 35 -1.60 -11.01 5.53
N LEU A 36 -0.71 -11.02 4.54
CA LEU A 36 -1.05 -11.33 3.15
C LEU A 36 -1.57 -12.78 3.00
N THR A 37 -1.01 -13.73 3.74
CA THR A 37 -1.48 -15.14 3.73
C THR A 37 -2.86 -15.31 4.36
N ALA A 38 -3.35 -14.32 5.12
CA ALA A 38 -4.69 -14.35 5.71
C ALA A 38 -5.81 -13.96 4.72
N ASP A 39 -5.47 -13.54 3.49
CA ASP A 39 -6.40 -13.14 2.41
C ASP A 39 -7.46 -12.10 2.84
N ARG A 40 -7.06 -11.13 3.67
CA ARG A 40 -7.95 -10.04 4.17
C ARG A 40 -7.86 -8.76 3.34
N GLY A 41 -7.30 -8.85 2.14
CA GLY A 41 -7.08 -7.71 1.25
C GLY A 41 -5.73 -7.03 1.51
N ALA A 42 -5.14 -6.54 0.42
CA ALA A 42 -3.92 -5.76 0.45
C ALA A 42 -3.94 -4.72 -0.68
N VAL A 43 -3.34 -3.57 -0.43
CA VAL A 43 -3.22 -2.47 -1.38
C VAL A 43 -1.76 -2.06 -1.46
N THR A 44 -1.26 -1.89 -2.68
CA THR A 44 0.06 -1.32 -2.94
C THR A 44 -0.13 0.04 -3.58
N VAL A 45 0.56 1.05 -3.05
CA VAL A 45 0.52 2.43 -3.55
C VAL A 45 1.93 2.84 -3.95
N TRP A 46 2.08 3.26 -5.20
CA TRP A 46 3.31 3.85 -5.73
C TRP A 46 3.26 5.36 -5.49
N LEU A 47 4.18 5.88 -4.70
CA LEU A 47 4.27 7.31 -4.44
C LEU A 47 4.98 8.02 -5.59
N ALA A 48 4.63 9.28 -5.83
CA ALA A 48 5.30 10.11 -6.84
C ALA A 48 6.80 10.33 -6.52
N SER A 49 7.23 10.09 -5.28
CA SER A 49 8.64 10.09 -4.87
C SER A 49 9.42 8.86 -5.36
N GLY A 50 8.73 7.83 -5.85
CA GLY A 50 9.30 6.51 -6.17
C GLY A 50 9.14 5.49 -5.04
N ASP A 51 8.85 5.92 -3.80
CA ASP A 51 8.62 5.01 -2.67
C ASP A 51 7.37 4.15 -2.89
N VAL A 52 7.35 2.97 -2.25
CA VAL A 52 6.24 2.03 -2.34
C VAL A 52 5.69 1.76 -0.95
N GLU A 53 4.38 1.88 -0.81
CA GLU A 53 3.69 1.54 0.43
C GLU A 53 2.75 0.36 0.23
N HIS A 54 2.92 -0.66 1.07
CA HIS A 54 2.09 -1.84 1.10
C HIS A 54 1.23 -1.86 2.36
N VAL A 55 -0.07 -2.04 2.21
CA VAL A 55 -1.03 -2.06 3.30
C VAL A 55 -1.83 -3.34 3.25
N ALA A 56 -1.77 -4.16 4.31
CA ALA A 56 -2.51 -5.41 4.41
C ALA A 56 -3.52 -5.40 5.57
N GLY A 57 -4.62 -6.12 5.38
CA GLY A 57 -5.54 -6.47 6.45
C GLY A 57 -4.94 -7.51 7.40
N THR A 58 -5.13 -7.35 8.72
CA THR A 58 -4.67 -8.37 9.70
C THR A 58 -5.62 -9.57 9.77
N TRP A 59 -5.13 -10.68 10.33
CA TRP A 59 -5.90 -11.92 10.57
C TRP A 59 -7.18 -11.75 11.41
N TYR A 60 -7.34 -10.63 12.11
CA TYR A 60 -8.46 -10.35 13.00
C TYR A 60 -9.62 -9.68 12.25
N LEU A 61 -9.38 -9.15 11.05
CA LEU A 61 -10.42 -8.48 10.28
C LEU A 61 -11.51 -9.47 9.86
N HIS A 62 -12.75 -8.99 9.96
CA HIS A 62 -13.90 -9.66 9.37
C HIS A 62 -13.76 -9.71 7.84
N VAL A 63 -14.61 -10.49 7.15
CA VAL A 63 -14.53 -10.88 5.71
C VAL A 63 -14.48 -9.73 4.69
N GLU A 64 -14.47 -8.48 5.15
CA GLU A 64 -14.37 -7.30 4.31
C GLU A 64 -12.91 -7.04 3.97
N ARG A 65 -12.61 -6.94 2.67
CA ARG A 65 -11.24 -6.79 2.21
C ARG A 65 -10.82 -5.32 2.25
N VAL A 66 -9.61 -5.05 2.73
CA VAL A 66 -8.94 -3.76 2.52
C VAL A 66 -8.82 -3.51 1.02
N ARG A 67 -9.27 -2.35 0.56
CA ARG A 67 -9.29 -2.00 -0.87
C ARG A 67 -8.82 -0.58 -1.11
N GLY A 68 -8.22 -0.35 -2.29
CA GLY A 68 -7.90 0.97 -2.78
C GLY A 68 -9.03 1.45 -3.69
N GLU A 69 -9.51 2.67 -3.48
CA GLU A 69 -10.44 3.34 -4.38
C GLU A 69 -9.83 4.66 -4.84
N GLU A 70 -9.99 4.98 -6.12
CA GLU A 70 -9.62 6.28 -6.67
C GLU A 70 -10.89 7.13 -6.84
N ASN A 71 -10.90 8.32 -6.27
CA ASN A 71 -12.00 9.28 -6.40
C ASN A 71 -11.45 10.70 -6.58
N GLU A 72 -11.84 11.39 -7.66
CA GLU A 72 -11.36 12.74 -8.00
C GLU A 72 -9.83 12.90 -7.94
N GLY A 73 -9.09 11.83 -8.32
CA GLY A 73 -7.62 11.79 -8.30
C GLY A 73 -6.99 11.52 -6.93
N VAL A 74 -7.79 11.37 -5.88
CA VAL A 74 -7.34 10.91 -4.55
C VAL A 74 -7.43 9.39 -4.50
N VAL A 75 -6.38 8.73 -4.02
CA VAL A 75 -6.43 7.30 -3.68
C VAL A 75 -6.72 7.13 -2.21
N GLU A 76 -7.74 6.37 -1.87
CA GLU A 76 -8.14 6.06 -0.50
C GLU A 76 -8.05 4.56 -0.25
N ILE A 77 -7.41 4.20 0.86
CA ILE A 77 -7.43 2.82 1.36
C ILE A 77 -8.59 2.71 2.32
N ILE A 78 -9.54 1.85 2.00
CA ILE A 78 -10.85 1.75 2.64
C ILE A 78 -11.05 0.35 3.23
N TYR A 79 -11.73 0.30 4.39
CA TYR A 79 -12.31 -0.90 4.98
C TYR A 79 -13.73 -0.57 5.47
N LEU A 80 -14.75 -1.33 5.04
CA LEU A 80 -16.15 -1.12 5.46
C LEU A 80 -16.67 0.32 5.24
N GLY A 81 -16.25 0.97 4.15
CA GLY A 81 -16.62 2.38 3.85
C GLY A 81 -15.89 3.42 4.70
N ARG A 82 -14.97 2.99 5.58
CA ARG A 82 -14.10 3.88 6.35
C ARG A 82 -12.75 4.04 5.67
N VAL A 83 -12.35 5.28 5.45
CA VAL A 83 -11.02 5.64 4.97
C VAL A 83 -10.00 5.42 6.09
N LEU A 84 -9.02 4.56 5.83
CA LEU A 84 -7.90 4.27 6.73
C LEU A 84 -6.69 5.16 6.43
N ARG A 85 -6.50 5.52 5.16
CA ARG A 85 -5.42 6.38 4.66
C ARG A 85 -5.80 6.97 3.30
N SER A 86 -5.39 8.21 3.04
CA SER A 86 -5.63 8.90 1.76
C SER A 86 -4.32 9.43 1.18
N TYR A 87 -4.24 9.43 -0.15
CA TYR A 87 -3.13 9.93 -0.95
C TYR A 87 -3.69 10.96 -1.93
N PRO A 88 -3.46 12.27 -1.70
CA PRO A 88 -3.95 13.32 -2.57
C PRO A 88 -3.45 13.19 -4.02
N ALA A 89 -4.18 13.78 -4.96
CA ALA A 89 -3.76 13.85 -6.36
C ALA A 89 -2.34 14.44 -6.48
N GLY A 90 -1.49 13.79 -7.29
CA GLY A 90 -0.10 14.17 -7.49
C GLY A 90 0.87 13.66 -6.42
N THR A 91 0.42 13.00 -5.35
CA THR A 91 1.33 12.34 -4.39
C THR A 91 1.58 10.86 -4.70
N TRP A 92 0.83 10.30 -5.65
CA TRP A 92 0.87 8.90 -6.04
C TRP A 92 0.85 8.80 -7.57
N THR A 93 1.29 7.65 -8.08
CA THR A 93 1.37 7.33 -9.50
C THR A 93 0.64 6.01 -9.76
N ARG A 94 -0.09 5.93 -10.87
CA ARG A 94 -0.72 4.68 -11.31
C ARG A 94 0.36 3.66 -11.67
N TRP A 95 0.15 2.39 -11.34
CA TRP A 95 1.17 1.37 -11.58
C TRP A 95 1.53 1.26 -13.07
N GLU A 96 0.56 1.52 -13.96
CA GLU A 96 0.76 1.55 -15.42
C GLU A 96 1.73 2.64 -15.89
N GLU A 97 1.87 3.70 -15.10
CA GLU A 97 2.68 4.88 -15.43
C GLU A 97 4.07 4.82 -14.77
N VAL A 98 4.34 3.80 -13.95
CA VAL A 98 5.67 3.52 -13.43
C VAL A 98 6.49 2.89 -14.56
N GLU A 99 7.27 3.70 -15.29
CA GLU A 99 8.16 3.25 -16.36
C GLU A 99 9.01 2.05 -15.88
N GLY A 100 8.77 0.87 -16.46
CA GLY A 100 9.53 -0.36 -16.19
C GLY A 100 8.75 -1.51 -15.53
N ALA A 101 7.47 -1.34 -15.16
CA ALA A 101 6.64 -2.46 -14.71
C ALA A 101 6.18 -3.31 -15.91
N ASP A 102 7.08 -4.06 -16.54
CA ASP A 102 6.67 -5.23 -17.30
C ASP A 102 6.27 -6.32 -16.28
N PRO A 103 4.99 -6.72 -16.21
CA PRO A 103 4.55 -7.77 -15.29
C PRO A 103 5.12 -9.16 -15.64
N PHE A 104 5.90 -9.31 -16.72
CA PHE A 104 6.40 -10.59 -17.23
C PHE A 104 7.92 -10.69 -17.42
N THR A 105 8.73 -9.68 -17.07
CA THR A 105 10.19 -9.84 -17.13
C THR A 105 10.71 -10.51 -15.84
N PHE A 106 10.88 -11.83 -15.89
CA PHE A 106 11.66 -12.65 -14.93
C PHE A 106 13.17 -12.58 -15.22
#